data_AF-A0AAP3HHN1-F1
#
_entry.id   AF-A0AAP3HHN1-F1
#
_cell.length_a   1.000
_cell.length_b   1.000
_cell.length_c   1.000
_cell.angle_alpha   90.00
_cell.angle_beta   90.00
_cell.angle_gamma   90.00
#
_symmetry.space_group_name_H-M   'P 1'
#
loop_
_entity.id
_entity.type
_entity.pdbx_description
1 polymer ?
#
loop_
_entity_poly.entity_id
_entity_poly.type
_entity_poly.pdbx_seq_one_letter_code
_entity_poly.pdbx_strand_id
1 'polypeptide(L)' 'MGCIIEFNNGLQFDFIQNKCKQKLWIDVLLRFSKANIEHLAHILDLPIETVIKVHQGNLYLEEEYAERLGQLFLVTFGT' A
#
# COMPACT_ATOMS: atom_id res chain seq x y z
N MET A 1 -10.48 6.50 10.07
CA MET A 1 -9.22 6.51 10.87
C MET A 1 -8.09 6.23 9.88
N GLY A 2 -6.89 6.79 10.08
CA GLY A 2 -5.79 6.64 9.12
C GLY A 2 -4.75 5.63 9.57
N CYS A 3 -4.10 4.93 8.64
CA CYS A 3 -2.89 4.16 8.93
C CYS A 3 -1.71 5.15 8.97
N ILE A 4 -1.18 5.37 10.16
CA ILE A 4 -0.15 6.38 10.43
C ILE A 4 0.97 5.73 11.25
N ILE A 5 2.22 5.90 10.81
CA ILE A 5 3.41 5.62 11.63
C ILE A 5 3.99 6.95 12.09
N GLU A 6 4.19 7.09 13.39
CA GLU A 6 4.88 8.24 13.98
C GLU A 6 6.23 7.78 14.55
N PHE A 7 7.29 8.49 14.19
CA PHE A 7 8.63 8.27 14.70
C PHE A 7 8.92 9.26 15.83
N ASN A 8 9.74 8.86 16.80
CA ASN A 8 10.09 9.67 17.98
C ASN A 8 10.78 11.02 17.66
N ASN A 9 11.16 11.25 16.40
CA ASN A 9 11.71 12.51 15.91
C ASN A 9 10.64 13.45 15.30
N GLY A 10 9.36 13.14 15.47
CA GLY A 10 8.24 13.92 14.93
C GLY A 10 7.95 13.67 13.45
N LEU A 11 8.62 12.69 12.82
CA LEU A 11 8.30 12.29 11.46
C LEU A 11 7.02 11.45 11.45
N GLN A 12 6.03 11.88 10.69
CA GLN A 12 4.76 11.18 10.53
C GLN A 12 4.64 10.65 9.11
N PHE A 13 4.25 9.39 8.99
CA PHE A 13 3.99 8.72 7.73
C PHE A 13 2.52 8.32 7.66
N ASP A 14 1.74 9.14 6.94
CA ASP A 14 0.34 8.85 6.65
C ASP A 14 0.24 8.09 5.33
N PHE A 15 -0.27 6.85 5.39
CA PHE A 15 -0.41 5.96 4.25
C PHE A 15 -1.57 6.38 3.31
N ILE A 16 -2.54 7.14 3.79
CA ILE A 16 -3.70 7.59 3.01
C ILE A 16 -3.36 8.88 2.25
N GLN A 17 -2.67 9.82 2.88
CA GLN A 17 -2.37 11.13 2.28
C GLN A 17 -1.25 11.07 1.23
N ASN A 18 -0.35 10.08 1.30
CA ASN A 18 0.79 9.96 0.38
C ASN A 18 0.46 9.17 -0.90
N LYS A 19 -0.52 9.64 -1.67
CA LYS A 19 -0.99 9.02 -2.93
C LYS A 19 0.13 8.55 -3.86
N CYS A 20 1.11 9.42 -4.15
CA CYS A 20 2.24 9.09 -5.03
C CYS A 20 3.11 7.91 -4.54
N LYS A 21 3.11 7.63 -3.23
CA LYS A 21 3.91 6.54 -2.65
C LYS A 21 3.22 5.18 -2.70
N GLN A 22 1.91 5.13 -2.96
CA GLN A 22 1.18 3.86 -3.07
C GLN A 22 1.75 2.97 -4.20
N LYS A 23 2.13 3.58 -5.34
CA LYS A 23 2.86 2.88 -6.39
C LYS A 23 4.14 2.22 -5.86
N LEU A 24 4.94 2.97 -5.12
CA LEU A 24 6.19 2.50 -4.55
C LEU A 24 5.95 1.35 -3.56
N TRP A 25 4.89 1.43 -2.75
CA TRP A 25 4.56 0.35 -1.82
C TRP A 25 4.13 -0.91 -2.54
N ILE A 26 3.33 -0.82 -3.61
CA ILE A 26 2.98 -1.98 -4.43
C ILE A 26 4.24 -2.57 -5.06
N ASP A 27 5.13 -1.75 -5.64
CA ASP A 27 6.42 -2.17 -6.20
C ASP A 27 7.25 -2.95 -5.17
N VAL A 28 7.35 -2.42 -3.95
CA VAL A 28 8.11 -3.04 -2.85
C VAL A 28 7.44 -4.35 -2.41
N LEU A 29 6.13 -4.35 -2.20
CA LEU A 29 5.38 -5.55 -1.80
C LEU A 29 5.55 -6.67 -2.82
N LEU A 30 5.41 -6.39 -4.12
CA LEU A 30 5.58 -7.39 -5.18
C LEU A 30 7.00 -7.96 -5.22
N ARG A 31 8.02 -7.13 -4.97
CA ARG A 31 9.42 -7.58 -4.96
C ARG A 31 9.76 -8.45 -3.76
N PHE A 32 9.26 -8.12 -2.58
CA PHE A 32 9.70 -8.75 -1.33
C PHE A 32 8.79 -9.87 -0.83
N SER A 33 7.49 -9.84 -1.13
CA SER A 33 6.54 -10.87 -0.65
C SER A 33 6.53 -12.16 -1.47
N LYS A 34 7.27 -12.22 -2.60
CA LYS A 34 7.11 -13.23 -3.67
C LYS A 34 5.67 -13.35 -4.20
N ALA A 35 4.76 -12.45 -3.81
CA ALA A 35 3.40 -12.40 -4.31
C ALA A 35 3.40 -11.81 -5.72
N ASN A 36 2.56 -12.36 -6.60
CA ASN A 36 2.24 -11.73 -7.86
C ASN A 36 1.13 -10.67 -7.65
N ILE A 37 0.87 -9.86 -8.67
CA ILE A 37 -0.11 -8.77 -8.60
C ILE A 37 -1.55 -9.28 -8.39
N GLU A 38 -1.85 -10.50 -8.84
CA GLU A 38 -3.14 -11.17 -8.60
C GLU A 38 -3.33 -11.46 -7.11
N HIS A 39 -2.30 -12.01 -6.46
CA HIS A 39 -2.33 -12.31 -5.03
C HIS A 39 -2.43 -11.04 -4.20
N LEU A 40 -1.73 -9.97 -4.60
CA LEU A 40 -1.86 -8.67 -3.95
C LEU A 40 -3.27 -8.09 -4.08
N ALA A 41 -3.88 -8.19 -5.27
CA ALA A 41 -5.26 -7.76 -5.49
C ALA A 41 -6.26 -8.57 -4.65
N HIS A 42 -6.03 -9.87 -4.50
CA HIS A 42 -6.83 -10.73 -3.63
C HIS A 42 -6.73 -10.33 -2.15
N ILE A 43 -5.52 -10.05 -1.64
CA ILE A 43 -5.32 -9.61 -0.25
C ILE A 43 -5.99 -8.26 0.02
N LEU A 44 -5.88 -7.33 -0.93
CA LEU A 44 -6.47 -6.00 -0.81
C LEU A 44 -7.99 -5.98 -1.05
N ASP A 45 -8.57 -7.11 -1.48
CA ASP A 45 -9.97 -7.24 -1.90
C ASP A 45 -10.34 -6.21 -2.97
N LEU A 46 -9.50 -6.13 -4.01
CA LEU A 46 -9.62 -5.18 -5.11
C LEU A 46 -9.63 -5.90 -6.46
N PRO A 47 -10.32 -5.35 -7.47
CA PRO A 47 -10.13 -5.78 -8.84
C PRO A 47 -8.66 -5.65 -9.23
N ILE A 48 -8.12 -6.67 -9.90
CA ILE A 48 -6.72 -6.67 -10.38
C ILE A 48 -6.40 -5.45 -11.23
N GLU A 49 -7.35 -5.00 -12.06
CA GLU A 49 -7.20 -3.81 -12.89
C GLU A 49 -6.95 -2.55 -12.08
N THR A 50 -7.59 -2.43 -10.90
CA THR A 50 -7.39 -1.31 -9.97
C THR A 50 -5.96 -1.32 -9.46
N VAL A 51 -5.47 -2.48 -9.01
CA VAL A 51 -4.08 -2.61 -8.50
C VAL A 51 -3.05 -2.34 -9.61
N ILE A 52 -3.31 -2.79 -10.84
CA ILE A 52 -2.47 -2.48 -12.00
C ILE A 52 -2.41 -0.97 -12.26
N LYS A 53 -3.56 -0.28 -12.24
CA LYS A 53 -3.60 1.18 -12.45
C LYS A 53 -2.84 1.93 -11.36
N VAL A 54 -2.91 1.49 -10.10
CA VAL A 54 -2.13 2.08 -9.00
C VAL A 54 -0.64 1.81 -9.16
N HIS A 55 -0.28 0.59 -9.53
CA HIS A 55 1.11 0.20 -9.81
C HIS A 55 1.71 1.00 -10.99
N GLN A 56 0.92 1.31 -12.01
CA GLN A 56 1.34 2.18 -13.10
C GLN A 56 1.45 3.67 -12.67
N GLY A 57 0.80 4.05 -11.57
CA GLY A 57 0.69 5.44 -11.10
C GLY A 57 -0.45 6.23 -11.74
N ASN A 58 -1.40 5.54 -12.37
CA ASN A 58 -2.55 6.13 -13.06
C ASN A 58 -3.79 6.30 -12.14
N LEU A 59 -3.78 5.65 -10.98
CA LEU A 59 -4.83 5.68 -9.98
C LEU A 59 -4.20 5.69 -8.59
N TYR A 60 -4.95 6.16 -7.61
CA TYR A 60 -4.63 6.02 -6.20
C TYR A 60 -5.82 5.40 -5.47
N LEU A 61 -5.52 4.54 -4.50
CA LEU A 61 -6.49 4.00 -3.58
C LEU A 61 -6.95 5.09 -2.61
N GLU A 62 -8.26 5.11 -2.35
CA GLU A 62 -8.86 6.01 -1.37
C GLU A 62 -9.05 5.31 -0.03
N GLU A 63 -8.97 6.11 1.04
CA GLU A 63 -9.28 5.78 2.44
C GLU A 63 -9.04 4.32 2.83
N GLU A 64 -10.09 3.49 2.87
CA GLU A 64 -10.05 2.11 3.36
C GLU A 64 -9.02 1.24 2.61
N TYR A 65 -8.94 1.38 1.28
CA TYR A 65 -8.02 0.59 0.47
C TYR A 65 -6.57 1.05 0.61
N ALA A 66 -6.36 2.37 0.77
CA ALA A 66 -5.04 2.90 1.08
C ALA A 66 -4.59 2.49 2.48
N GLU A 67 -5.51 2.45 3.44
CA GLU A 67 -5.26 1.98 4.81
C GLU A 67 -4.86 0.50 4.81
N ARG A 68 -5.60 -0.37 4.12
CA ARG A 68 -5.27 -1.79 3.96
C ARG A 68 -3.90 -2.00 3.31
N LEU A 69 -3.56 -1.22 2.29
CA LEU A 69 -2.24 -1.26 1.67
C LEU A 69 -1.13 -0.91 2.66
N GLY A 70 -1.35 0.11 3.50
CA GLY A 70 -0.41 0.48 4.57
C GLY A 70 -0.28 -0.59 5.65
N GLN A 71 -1.39 -1.21 6.07
CA GLN A 71 -1.38 -2.32 7.01
C GLN A 71 -0.64 -3.54 6.43
N LEU A 72 -0.86 -3.88 5.17
CA LEU A 72 -0.15 -4.97 4.50
C LEU A 72 1.35 -4.71 4.42
N PHE A 73 1.74 -3.47 4.13
CA PHE A 73 3.14 -3.05 4.17
C PHE A 73 3.73 -3.26 5.57
N LEU A 74 3.03 -2.82 6.61
CA LEU A 74 3.44 -3.00 8.00
C LEU A 74 3.54 -4.47 8.40
N VAL A 75 2.60 -5.33 8.02
CA VAL A 75 2.65 -6.76 8.33
C VAL A 75 3.79 -7.46 7.58
N THR A 76 4.09 -7.02 6.37
CA THR A 76 5.15 -7.63 5.55
C THR A 76 6.55 -7.32 6.09
N PHE A 77 6.77 -6.11 6.63
CA PHE A 77 8.09 -5.62 7.05
C PHE A 77 8.24 -5.39 8.56
N GLY A 78 7.15 -5.44 9.31
CA GLY A 78 7.14 -5.37 10.76
C GLY A 78 7.39 -6.75 11.36
N THR A 79 8.60 -6.95 11.88
CA THR A 79 8.93 -8.04 12.82
C THR A 79 8.49 -7.71 14.22
#